data_AF-A0A1X0NHQ6-F1
#
_entry.id   AF-A0A1X0NHQ6-F1
#
_cell.length_a   1.000
_cell.length_b   1.000
_cell.length_c   1.000
_cell.angle_alpha   90.00
_cell.angle_beta   90.00
_cell.angle_gamma   90.00
#
_symmetry.space_group_name_H-M   'P 1'
#
loop_
_entity.id
_entity.type
_entity.pdbx_description
1 polymer ?
#
loop_
_entity_poly.entity_id
_entity_poly.type
_entity_poly.pdbx_seq_one_letter_code
_entity_poly.pdbx_strand_id
1 'polypeptide(L)'
;MRRLLCTALLLLCCAYGCIAAVVQPLPKRGQGPWDTYTLSVPGVDTDVPEKVEENWQPIRFAVSSHGVAWTVNHCLYRKVGARWSYGYNNPHFDKVVCYRRDGITVEKANLFLNKILPAAISLHTERLKVKRVSGNLMISRSTGVFLGKMCKGVGIPAAHLEEGIPDADFVLYVGIAIYKPATTVCSYNAEERPTSASIKFRPRDIVDTRHFTRIVAHEIGHGLGFNNRLMNSKEMLTLVTGGSYGVQYEFRSTLMEKMVRDHYGCHNATGIRLENDAQHYYYPHWDRRIAKDELMSPYSGSSNGMFYTALTLAVFESTGHYKANFSRAENMSWGRNAGCDFLDKKCRDDNMSKYSGMFCNLKSTEELQCTSDRFALGKCSKTWKSDALKWQHCLFNERDGPKMAELDDECPIIKPLVRTSCETGNADIMPGSIVSNTSRCLSRVEFVSDSEVRSIGDICAQVKCDGGKVHIRYKGNNSWHVCDNETENDVISPQSNDSALSSGVILCPKYSEVCM
;
A
#
# COMPACT_ATOMS: atom_id res chain seq x y z
N MET A 1 -4.08 30.95 37.52
CA MET A 1 -3.09 30.12 36.80
C MET A 1 -3.48 28.65 36.63
N ARG A 2 -4.29 28.01 37.50
CA ARG A 2 -4.72 26.60 37.34
C ARG A 2 -5.82 26.33 36.29
N ARG A 3 -6.58 27.33 35.84
CA ARG A 3 -7.65 27.15 34.81
C ARG A 3 -7.18 27.29 33.36
N LEU A 4 -5.99 27.86 33.12
CA LEU A 4 -5.40 28.02 31.77
C LEU A 4 -4.59 26.78 31.32
N LEU A 5 -4.19 25.91 32.26
CA LEU A 5 -3.48 24.68 31.95
C LEU A 5 -4.42 23.53 31.52
N CYS A 6 -5.67 23.52 31.98
CA CYS A 6 -6.65 22.50 31.57
C CYS A 6 -7.20 22.73 30.15
N THR A 7 -7.32 23.99 29.70
CA THR A 7 -7.71 24.29 28.32
C THR A 7 -6.59 24.04 27.31
N ALA A 8 -5.32 24.20 27.71
CA ALA A 8 -4.18 23.84 26.88
C ALA A 8 -4.02 22.32 26.68
N LEU A 9 -4.34 21.50 27.69
CA LEU A 9 -4.29 20.04 27.55
C LEU A 9 -5.42 19.47 26.68
N LEU A 10 -6.62 20.07 26.71
CA LEU A 10 -7.74 19.65 25.88
C LEU A 10 -7.56 20.01 24.39
N LEU A 11 -6.88 21.12 24.08
CA LEU A 11 -6.58 21.52 22.69
C LEU A 11 -5.46 20.68 22.04
N LEU A 12 -4.60 20.03 22.83
CA LEU A 12 -3.55 19.13 22.32
C LEU A 12 -4.08 17.74 21.92
N CYS A 13 -5.23 17.32 22.43
CA CYS A 13 -5.86 16.05 22.05
C CYS A 13 -6.71 16.12 20.78
N CYS A 14 -7.17 17.31 20.36
CA CYS A 14 -8.03 17.45 19.18
C CYS A 14 -7.27 17.73 17.87
N ALA A 15 -5.97 18.02 17.92
CA ALA A 15 -5.17 18.34 16.74
C ALA A 15 -4.40 17.14 16.16
N TYR A 16 -4.38 16.01 16.87
CA TYR A 16 -3.84 14.75 16.37
C TYR A 16 -5.02 13.82 16.10
N GLY A 17 -5.38 13.64 14.83
CA GLY A 17 -6.30 12.60 14.43
C GLY A 17 -5.91 11.28 15.10
N CYS A 18 -6.91 10.54 15.60
CA CYS A 18 -6.76 9.32 16.37
C CYS A 18 -5.86 8.29 15.67
N ILE A 19 -4.54 8.40 15.84
CA ILE A 19 -3.62 7.31 15.67
C ILE A 19 -3.86 6.44 16.90
N ALA A 20 -4.58 5.33 16.73
CA ALA A 20 -4.63 4.31 17.75
C ALA A 20 -3.17 3.96 18.09
N ALA A 21 -2.75 4.23 19.32
CA ALA A 21 -1.38 3.96 19.74
C ALA A 21 -1.16 2.43 19.66
N VAL A 22 -0.38 1.99 18.68
CA VAL A 22 0.10 0.61 18.60
C VAL A 22 1.03 0.43 19.80
N VAL A 23 0.55 -0.26 20.83
CA VAL A 23 1.35 -0.53 22.02
C VAL A 23 2.25 -1.72 21.71
N GLN A 24 3.52 -1.46 21.40
CA GLN A 24 4.56 -2.49 21.50
C GLN A 24 4.73 -2.81 23.00
N PRO A 25 4.53 -4.06 23.45
CA PRO A 25 4.89 -4.43 24.81
C PRO A 25 6.41 -4.24 24.97
N LEU A 26 6.82 -3.53 26.02
CA LEU A 26 8.23 -3.45 26.41
C LEU A 26 8.78 -4.88 26.61
N PRO A 27 10.05 -5.16 26.23
CA PRO A 27 10.65 -6.48 26.45
C PRO A 27 10.50 -6.87 27.92
N LYS A 28 9.90 -8.04 28.18
CA LYS A 28 9.84 -8.60 29.54
C LYS A 28 11.26 -8.88 30.02
N ARG A 29 11.49 -8.84 31.33
CA ARG A 29 12.84 -9.03 31.92
C ARG A 29 13.45 -10.35 31.40
N GLY A 30 14.58 -10.27 30.69
CA GLY A 30 15.23 -11.41 30.03
C GLY A 30 15.02 -11.48 28.51
N GLN A 31 14.15 -10.63 27.95
CA GLN A 31 13.96 -10.53 26.50
C GLN A 31 14.95 -9.55 25.86
N GLY A 32 15.62 -9.99 24.81
CA GLY A 32 16.52 -9.17 24.00
C GLY A 32 15.74 -8.22 23.07
N PRO A 33 16.40 -7.19 22.51
CA PRO A 33 15.79 -6.26 21.56
C PRO A 33 15.29 -6.90 20.24
N TRP A 34 15.50 -8.21 20.05
CA TRP A 34 15.18 -8.96 18.83
C TRP A 34 14.15 -10.06 19.04
N ASP A 35 13.60 -10.17 20.25
CA ASP A 35 12.68 -11.24 20.59
C ASP A 35 11.33 -11.07 19.91
N THR A 36 10.61 -12.20 19.77
CA THR A 36 9.25 -12.18 19.22
C THR A 36 8.36 -11.36 20.13
N TYR A 37 7.68 -10.36 19.55
CA TYR A 37 6.72 -9.53 20.26
C TYR A 37 5.35 -9.59 19.57
N THR A 38 4.30 -9.38 20.36
CA THR A 38 2.91 -9.35 19.87
C THR A 38 2.45 -7.90 19.75
N LEU A 39 1.85 -7.56 18.61
CA LEU A 39 1.14 -6.32 18.37
C LEU A 39 -0.36 -6.56 18.40
N SER A 40 -1.06 -5.73 19.17
CA SER A 40 -2.51 -5.60 19.17
C SER A 40 -2.88 -4.12 19.23
N VAL A 41 -3.98 -3.77 18.56
CA VAL A 41 -4.61 -2.46 18.73
C VAL A 41 -5.77 -2.65 19.73
N PRO A 42 -5.84 -1.87 20.82
CA PRO A 42 -6.99 -1.89 21.72
C PRO A 42 -8.27 -1.59 20.93
N GLY A 43 -9.31 -2.40 21.13
CA GLY A 43 -10.60 -2.18 20.47
C GLY A 43 -11.18 -0.83 20.88
N VAL A 44 -11.55 0.00 19.89
CA VAL A 44 -12.46 1.12 20.10
C VAL A 44 -13.87 0.57 19.89
N ASP A 45 -14.55 0.20 20.98
CA ASP A 45 -15.99 -0.03 20.98
C ASP A 45 -16.57 0.77 22.15
N THR A 46 -17.37 1.79 21.85
CA THR A 46 -18.32 2.41 22.78
C THR A 46 -19.73 1.98 22.37
N ASP A 47 -20.36 1.23 23.27
CA ASP A 47 -21.81 1.09 23.48
C ASP A 47 -22.72 0.78 22.28
N VAL A 48 -22.83 -0.51 21.93
CA VAL A 48 -24.04 -1.08 21.31
C VAL A 48 -24.34 -2.44 21.97
N PRO A 49 -25.60 -2.77 22.33
CA PRO A 49 -25.89 -3.98 23.10
C PRO A 49 -25.62 -5.25 22.29
N GLU A 50 -24.89 -6.19 22.91
CA GLU A 50 -24.60 -7.53 22.42
C GLU A 50 -25.87 -8.27 21.97
N LYS A 51 -26.05 -8.40 20.66
CA LYS A 51 -26.52 -9.68 20.10
C LYS A 51 -25.30 -10.57 19.97
N VAL A 52 -25.48 -11.84 20.27
CA VAL A 52 -24.47 -12.93 20.21
C VAL A 52 -23.91 -13.06 18.78
N GLU A 53 -23.08 -12.12 18.35
CA GLU A 53 -22.18 -12.28 17.22
C GLU A 53 -21.10 -13.25 17.67
N GLU A 54 -20.82 -14.27 16.85
CA GLU A 54 -19.66 -15.13 17.03
C GLU A 54 -18.44 -14.26 17.38
N ASN A 55 -17.70 -14.61 18.44
CA ASN A 55 -16.72 -13.74 19.11
C ASN A 55 -15.51 -13.32 18.21
N TRP A 56 -15.74 -12.40 17.27
CA TRP A 56 -14.76 -11.84 16.34
C TRP A 56 -13.98 -10.73 17.03
N GLN A 57 -12.65 -10.85 17.08
CA GLN A 57 -11.76 -9.94 17.81
C GLN A 57 -10.64 -9.40 16.91
N PRO A 58 -10.11 -8.18 17.12
CA PRO A 58 -9.05 -7.60 16.27
C PRO A 58 -7.81 -8.50 16.19
N ILE A 59 -7.37 -8.92 15.01
CA ILE A 59 -6.26 -9.89 14.86
C ILE A 59 -4.99 -9.49 15.62
N ARG A 60 -4.32 -10.46 16.28
CA ARG A 60 -3.01 -10.27 16.93
C ARG A 60 -1.89 -10.79 16.03
N PHE A 61 -0.90 -9.93 15.79
CA PHE A 61 0.30 -10.30 15.06
C PHE A 61 1.46 -10.54 16.02
N ALA A 62 2.10 -11.69 15.93
CA ALA A 62 3.46 -11.86 16.44
C ALA A 62 4.47 -11.50 15.35
N VAL A 63 5.58 -10.86 15.71
CA VAL A 63 6.65 -10.51 14.79
C VAL A 63 7.95 -11.16 15.23
N SER A 64 8.52 -12.02 14.39
CA SER A 64 9.86 -12.57 14.57
C SER A 64 10.86 -11.80 13.72
N SER A 65 11.72 -11.02 14.37
CA SER A 65 12.73 -10.18 13.72
C SER A 65 14.08 -10.86 13.49
N HIS A 66 14.17 -12.17 13.78
CA HIS A 66 15.43 -12.93 13.77
C HIS A 66 16.17 -12.85 12.43
N GLY A 67 15.45 -12.85 11.30
CA GLY A 67 16.05 -12.72 9.97
C GLY A 67 16.71 -11.35 9.74
N VAL A 68 16.11 -10.28 10.28
CA VAL A 68 16.68 -8.93 10.22
C VAL A 68 17.90 -8.84 11.14
N ALA A 69 17.78 -9.31 12.38
CA ALA A 69 18.86 -9.31 13.37
C ALA A 69 20.10 -10.08 12.86
N TRP A 70 19.88 -11.28 12.31
CA TRP A 70 20.93 -12.08 11.70
C TRP A 70 21.65 -11.30 10.58
N THR A 71 20.90 -10.65 9.70
CA THR A 71 21.47 -9.90 8.57
C THR A 71 22.28 -8.69 9.05
N VAL A 72 21.79 -7.94 10.04
CA VAL A 72 22.51 -6.81 10.62
C VAL A 72 23.83 -7.28 11.23
N ASN A 73 23.79 -8.33 12.05
CA ASN A 73 24.98 -8.89 12.69
C ASN A 73 25.98 -9.41 11.64
N HIS A 74 25.52 -10.14 10.63
CA HIS A 74 26.34 -10.60 9.51
C HIS A 74 27.07 -9.44 8.83
N CYS A 75 26.37 -8.34 8.53
CA CYS A 75 26.98 -7.18 7.91
C CYS A 75 27.96 -6.43 8.84
N LEU A 76 27.70 -6.39 10.15
CA LEU A 76 28.65 -5.83 11.13
C LEU A 76 29.94 -6.66 11.18
N TYR A 77 29.84 -7.99 11.25
CA TYR A 77 31.00 -8.89 11.21
C TYR A 77 31.81 -8.76 9.92
N ARG A 78 31.13 -8.68 8.77
CA ARG A 78 31.77 -8.48 7.47
C ARG A 78 32.57 -7.17 7.40
N LYS A 79 32.04 -6.07 7.98
CA LYS A 79 32.71 -4.76 7.98
C LYS A 79 33.97 -4.70 8.83
N VAL A 80 34.08 -5.52 9.88
CA VAL A 80 35.27 -5.60 10.74
C VAL A 80 36.32 -6.63 10.26
N GLY A 81 36.19 -7.12 9.02
CA GLY A 81 37.17 -8.02 8.42
C GLY A 81 37.07 -9.48 8.89
N ALA A 82 36.00 -9.87 9.59
CA ALA A 82 35.82 -11.25 10.01
C ALA A 82 35.55 -12.16 8.79
N ARG A 83 36.48 -13.10 8.55
CA ARG A 83 36.39 -14.09 7.46
C ARG A 83 35.36 -15.20 7.73
N TRP A 84 34.99 -15.40 8.99
CA TRP A 84 34.09 -16.45 9.46
C TRP A 84 32.67 -15.92 9.64
N SER A 85 31.88 -15.89 8.56
CA SER A 85 30.43 -15.84 8.72
C SER A 85 29.87 -17.25 8.54
N TYR A 86 29.11 -17.71 9.55
CA TYR A 86 28.37 -18.96 9.49
C TYR A 86 27.26 -18.86 8.42
N GLY A 87 27.37 -19.65 7.36
CA GLY A 87 26.19 -20.21 6.68
C GLY A 87 25.81 -19.68 5.29
N TYR A 88 26.30 -18.54 4.82
CA TYR A 88 26.03 -18.08 3.44
C TYR A 88 27.18 -17.21 2.92
N ASN A 89 28.18 -17.82 2.29
CA ASN A 89 29.14 -17.07 1.45
C ASN A 89 28.46 -16.77 0.11
N ASN A 90 27.61 -15.75 0.10
CA ASN A 90 27.05 -15.20 -1.14
C ASN A 90 27.65 -13.80 -1.37
N PRO A 91 28.73 -13.68 -2.16
CA PRO A 91 29.39 -12.40 -2.42
C PRO A 91 28.43 -11.35 -3.01
N HIS A 92 27.41 -11.78 -3.76
CA HIS A 92 26.41 -10.87 -4.30
C HIS A 92 25.49 -10.33 -3.21
N PHE A 93 25.04 -11.18 -2.28
CA PHE A 93 24.28 -10.77 -1.10
C PHE A 93 25.06 -9.76 -0.27
N ASP A 94 26.32 -10.07 0.06
CA ASP A 94 27.16 -9.19 0.87
C ASP A 94 27.38 -7.83 0.20
N LYS A 95 27.67 -7.85 -1.11
CA LYS A 95 27.81 -6.63 -1.92
C LYS A 95 26.57 -5.77 -1.82
N VAL A 96 25.38 -6.34 -2.05
CA VAL A 96 24.14 -5.58 -2.12
C VAL A 96 23.63 -5.14 -0.74
N VAL A 97 23.68 -6.03 0.25
CA VAL A 97 23.05 -5.84 1.55
C VAL A 97 24.00 -5.17 2.54
N CYS A 98 25.29 -5.52 2.55
CA CYS A 98 26.22 -5.02 3.57
C CYS A 98 27.08 -3.84 3.13
N TYR A 99 27.54 -3.83 1.88
CA TYR A 99 28.58 -2.88 1.42
C TYR A 99 28.06 -1.69 0.61
N ARG A 100 26.90 -1.80 -0.04
CA ARG A 100 26.33 -0.65 -0.76
C ARG A 100 25.92 0.46 0.21
N ARG A 101 25.95 1.71 -0.27
CA ARG A 101 25.46 2.90 0.46
C ARG A 101 23.99 2.75 0.87
N ASP A 102 23.19 2.07 0.04
CA ASP A 102 21.78 1.78 0.29
C ASP A 102 21.54 0.42 0.98
N GLY A 103 22.58 -0.23 1.50
CA GLY A 103 22.53 -1.47 2.27
C GLY A 103 21.82 -1.34 3.63
N ILE A 104 21.80 -2.44 4.38
CA ILE A 104 21.19 -2.51 5.71
C ILE A 104 22.13 -1.90 6.76
N THR A 105 21.55 -1.15 7.70
CA THR A 105 22.23 -0.59 8.86
C THR A 105 21.36 -0.80 10.10
N VAL A 106 21.92 -0.55 11.28
CA VAL A 106 21.16 -0.61 12.55
C VAL A 106 20.02 0.41 12.53
N GLU A 107 20.27 1.62 12.02
CA GLU A 107 19.27 2.69 11.94
C GLU A 107 18.12 2.30 11.01
N LYS A 108 18.40 1.71 9.85
CA LYS A 108 17.37 1.22 8.93
C LYS A 108 16.58 0.06 9.52
N ALA A 109 17.24 -0.88 10.20
CA ALA A 109 16.57 -1.98 10.87
C ALA A 109 15.61 -1.47 11.96
N ASN A 110 16.07 -0.52 12.78
CA ASN A 110 15.24 0.12 13.80
C ASN A 110 14.08 0.92 13.20
N LEU A 111 14.33 1.71 12.16
CA LEU A 111 13.28 2.43 11.42
C LEU A 111 12.21 1.46 10.92
N PHE A 112 12.63 0.35 10.33
CA PHE A 112 11.71 -0.64 9.81
C PHE A 112 10.91 -1.33 10.92
N LEU A 113 11.58 -1.89 11.94
CA LEU A 113 10.93 -2.70 12.97
C LEU A 113 10.09 -1.90 13.96
N ASN A 114 10.47 -0.65 14.24
CA ASN A 114 9.83 0.15 15.31
C ASN A 114 8.88 1.22 14.78
N LYS A 115 8.89 1.51 13.47
CA LYS A 115 8.01 2.52 12.87
C LYS A 115 7.21 1.97 11.69
N ILE A 116 7.88 1.49 10.65
CA ILE A 116 7.22 1.15 9.38
C ILE A 116 6.38 -0.13 9.52
N LEU A 117 6.96 -1.20 10.07
CA LEU A 117 6.27 -2.47 10.23
C LEU A 117 5.05 -2.38 11.18
N PRO A 118 5.14 -1.75 12.37
CA PRO A 118 3.98 -1.54 13.22
C PRO A 118 2.87 -0.73 12.53
N ALA A 119 3.22 0.33 11.77
CA ALA A 119 2.24 1.11 11.02
C ALA A 119 1.54 0.27 9.93
N ALA A 120 2.28 -0.59 9.22
CA ALA A 120 1.71 -1.50 8.23
C ALA A 120 0.82 -2.57 8.86
N ILE A 121 1.21 -3.13 10.01
CA ILE A 121 0.38 -4.07 10.77
C ILE A 121 -0.91 -3.40 11.25
N SER A 122 -0.84 -2.15 11.71
CA SER A 122 -2.01 -1.36 12.15
C SER A 122 -3.10 -1.31 11.08
N LEU A 123 -2.70 -1.12 9.81
CA LEU A 123 -3.64 -1.08 8.69
C LEU A 123 -4.49 -2.36 8.60
N HIS A 124 -3.92 -3.53 8.89
CA HIS A 124 -4.65 -4.80 8.92
C HIS A 124 -5.43 -4.99 10.22
N THR A 125 -4.84 -4.69 11.38
CA THR A 125 -5.51 -4.92 12.68
C THR A 125 -6.74 -4.06 12.90
N GLU A 126 -6.75 -2.84 12.35
CA GLU A 126 -7.92 -1.95 12.37
C GLU A 126 -9.06 -2.42 11.47
N ARG A 127 -8.73 -3.23 10.46
CA ARG A 127 -9.63 -3.64 9.37
C ARG A 127 -10.07 -5.09 9.46
N LEU A 128 -9.33 -5.96 10.15
CA LEU A 128 -9.58 -7.40 10.17
C LEU A 128 -9.74 -7.91 11.61
N LYS A 129 -10.90 -8.50 11.88
CA LYS A 129 -11.15 -9.31 13.08
C LYS A 129 -11.00 -10.80 12.72
N VAL A 130 -10.64 -11.62 13.70
CA VAL A 130 -10.53 -13.08 13.61
C VAL A 130 -11.22 -13.76 14.78
N LYS A 131 -11.63 -15.02 14.60
CA LYS A 131 -11.85 -15.93 15.73
C LYS A 131 -10.49 -16.23 16.34
N ARG A 132 -10.26 -15.81 17.58
CA ARG A 132 -8.96 -15.92 18.26
C ARG A 132 -8.47 -17.35 18.28
N VAL A 133 -7.15 -17.52 18.16
CA VAL A 133 -6.51 -18.80 18.45
C VAL A 133 -6.70 -19.11 19.93
N SER A 134 -7.18 -20.32 20.22
CA SER A 134 -7.28 -20.84 21.59
C SER A 134 -5.92 -21.37 22.03
N GLY A 135 -5.41 -20.87 23.15
CA GLY A 135 -4.07 -21.19 23.63
C GLY A 135 -2.96 -20.52 22.79
N ASN A 136 -1.80 -21.17 22.74
CA ASN A 136 -0.66 -20.67 21.99
C ASN A 136 -0.80 -21.00 20.49
N LEU A 137 -0.40 -20.05 19.64
CA LEU A 137 -0.29 -20.27 18.20
C LEU A 137 0.86 -21.23 17.90
N MET A 138 0.52 -22.48 17.59
CA MET A 138 1.48 -23.50 17.20
C MET A 138 1.87 -23.35 15.74
N ILE A 139 3.17 -23.30 15.46
CA ILE A 139 3.69 -23.36 14.09
C ILE A 139 4.03 -24.81 13.80
N SER A 140 3.02 -25.55 13.32
CA SER A 140 3.20 -26.96 13.01
C SER A 140 4.20 -27.14 11.86
N ARG A 141 5.06 -28.16 11.94
CA ARG A 141 5.79 -28.71 10.78
C ARG A 141 4.95 -29.68 9.95
N SER A 142 3.79 -30.11 10.46
CA SER A 142 3.12 -31.36 10.06
C SER A 142 1.60 -31.25 9.83
N THR A 143 1.00 -30.07 9.63
CA THR A 143 -0.38 -30.00 9.11
C THR A 143 -0.40 -30.28 7.61
N GLY A 144 -0.21 -31.54 7.20
CA GLY A 144 -0.64 -32.13 5.92
C GLY A 144 -0.18 -31.51 4.59
N VAL A 145 0.48 -30.35 4.53
CA VAL A 145 0.81 -29.64 3.30
C VAL A 145 2.17 -28.92 3.43
N PHE A 146 3.22 -29.54 2.87
CA PHE A 146 4.39 -28.88 2.26
C PHE A 146 5.25 -27.87 3.08
N LEU A 147 5.21 -27.89 4.41
CA LEU A 147 5.98 -26.96 5.28
C LEU A 147 7.51 -26.99 5.07
N GLY A 148 8.09 -28.16 4.78
CA GLY A 148 9.54 -28.29 4.58
C GLY A 148 10.09 -27.62 3.30
N LYS A 149 9.23 -27.23 2.35
CA LYS A 149 9.63 -26.65 1.06
C LYS A 149 9.34 -25.15 0.91
N MET A 150 8.23 -24.63 1.44
CA MET A 150 7.79 -23.25 1.11
C MET A 150 8.64 -22.17 1.79
N CYS A 151 8.87 -22.26 3.09
CA CYS A 151 9.67 -21.29 3.85
C CYS A 151 11.08 -21.79 4.17
N LYS A 152 11.71 -22.48 3.21
CA LYS A 152 13.09 -22.97 3.35
C LYS A 152 14.04 -21.78 3.58
N GLY A 153 14.80 -21.81 4.68
CA GLY A 153 15.75 -20.76 5.04
C GLY A 153 15.19 -19.63 5.90
N VAL A 154 13.95 -19.73 6.40
CA VAL A 154 13.43 -18.86 7.46
C VAL A 154 13.88 -19.42 8.81
N GLY A 155 14.55 -18.60 9.62
CA GLY A 155 14.97 -18.97 10.98
C GLY A 155 13.78 -18.95 11.93
N ILE A 156 13.02 -20.05 11.99
CA ILE A 156 11.90 -20.23 12.92
C ILE A 156 12.46 -20.66 14.29
N PRO A 157 12.23 -19.88 15.37
CA PRO A 157 12.65 -20.27 16.72
C PRO A 157 12.03 -21.62 17.15
N ALA A 158 12.81 -22.47 17.84
CA ALA A 158 12.34 -23.77 18.31
C ALA A 158 11.10 -23.67 19.20
N ALA A 159 11.04 -22.66 20.07
CA ALA A 159 9.88 -22.39 20.92
C ALA A 159 8.57 -22.19 20.14
N HIS A 160 8.61 -21.62 18.91
CA HIS A 160 7.41 -21.46 18.10
C HIS A 160 6.84 -22.81 17.60
N LEU A 161 7.71 -23.83 17.50
CA LEU A 161 7.35 -25.19 17.09
C LEU A 161 6.92 -26.05 18.29
N GLU A 162 7.58 -25.89 19.44
CA GLU A 162 7.44 -26.75 20.63
C GLU A 162 6.39 -26.22 21.61
N GLU A 163 6.44 -24.92 21.93
CA GLU A 163 5.57 -24.28 22.93
C GLU A 163 4.46 -23.43 22.30
N GLY A 164 4.69 -22.96 21.07
CA GLY A 164 3.82 -22.02 20.37
C GLY A 164 3.98 -20.59 20.87
N ILE A 165 3.30 -19.66 20.19
CA ILE A 165 3.39 -18.23 20.48
C ILE A 165 2.15 -17.80 21.27
N PRO A 166 2.30 -17.30 22.51
CA PRO A 166 1.16 -16.83 23.28
C PRO A 166 0.56 -15.57 22.65
N ASP A 167 -0.73 -15.39 22.84
CA ASP A 167 -1.48 -14.20 22.43
C ASP A 167 -1.33 -13.81 20.95
N ALA A 168 -1.11 -14.76 20.06
CA ALA A 168 -0.97 -14.51 18.62
C ALA A 168 -2.03 -15.25 17.82
N ASP A 169 -2.52 -14.64 16.74
CA ASP A 169 -3.39 -15.31 15.78
C ASP A 169 -2.70 -15.53 14.42
N PHE A 170 -1.61 -14.80 14.19
CA PHE A 170 -0.75 -14.86 13.02
C PHE A 170 0.69 -14.46 13.39
N VAL A 171 1.71 -15.09 12.81
CA VAL A 171 3.12 -14.68 12.98
C VAL A 171 3.80 -14.29 11.68
N LEU A 172 4.48 -13.15 11.70
CA LEU A 172 5.31 -12.63 10.63
C LEU A 172 6.79 -12.92 10.91
N TYR A 173 7.43 -13.71 10.05
CA TYR A 173 8.87 -13.89 10.05
C TYR A 173 9.50 -12.89 9.09
N VAL A 174 10.22 -11.91 9.63
CA VAL A 174 10.72 -10.80 8.83
C VAL A 174 12.21 -10.94 8.57
N GLY A 175 12.60 -10.70 7.31
CA GLY A 175 13.99 -10.80 6.88
C GLY A 175 14.38 -9.78 5.82
N ILE A 176 15.62 -9.92 5.35
CA ILE A 176 16.20 -9.07 4.31
C ILE A 176 16.45 -9.88 3.04
N ALA A 177 16.18 -9.27 1.89
CA ALA A 177 16.44 -9.83 0.57
C ALA A 177 17.24 -8.86 -0.31
N ILE A 178 17.87 -9.41 -1.35
CA ILE A 178 18.52 -8.65 -2.42
C ILE A 178 17.53 -8.19 -3.50
N TYR A 179 16.48 -8.98 -3.71
CA TYR A 179 15.40 -8.72 -4.67
C TYR A 179 14.18 -8.15 -3.98
N LYS A 180 13.24 -7.67 -4.80
CA LYS A 180 11.99 -7.02 -4.39
C LYS A 180 11.29 -7.78 -3.26
N PRO A 181 10.45 -7.07 -2.48
CA PRO A 181 9.71 -7.71 -1.42
C PRO A 181 9.00 -8.98 -1.91
N ALA A 182 9.10 -10.02 -1.10
CA ALA A 182 8.53 -11.32 -1.43
C ALA A 182 7.91 -11.91 -0.18
N THR A 183 6.66 -12.34 -0.34
CA THR A 183 5.89 -12.97 0.72
C THR A 183 5.67 -14.44 0.42
N THR A 184 5.79 -15.27 1.44
CA THR A 184 5.48 -16.69 1.37
C THR A 184 4.71 -17.08 2.61
N VAL A 185 3.51 -17.64 2.44
CA VAL A 185 2.75 -18.22 3.55
C VAL A 185 3.48 -19.48 4.01
N CYS A 186 3.82 -19.55 5.29
CA CYS A 186 4.63 -20.64 5.84
C CYS A 186 3.78 -21.73 6.49
N SER A 187 2.61 -21.40 7.05
CA SER A 187 1.73 -22.38 7.69
C SER A 187 0.26 -22.01 7.58
N TYR A 188 -0.59 -23.03 7.69
CA TYR A 188 -2.05 -22.94 7.70
C TYR A 188 -2.61 -23.76 8.87
N ASN A 189 -3.77 -23.37 9.40
CA ASN A 189 -4.51 -24.18 10.37
C ASN A 189 -5.42 -25.22 9.68
N ALA A 190 -6.22 -25.96 10.46
CA ALA A 190 -7.11 -27.00 9.96
C ALA A 190 -8.20 -26.45 9.01
N GLU A 191 -8.61 -25.20 9.18
CA GLU A 191 -9.59 -24.52 8.31
C GLU A 191 -8.95 -23.88 7.07
N GLU A 192 -7.67 -24.13 6.80
CA GLU A 192 -6.87 -23.50 5.74
C GLU A 192 -6.66 -21.98 5.90
N ARG A 193 -6.84 -21.43 7.11
CA ARG A 193 -6.46 -20.04 7.40
C ARG A 193 -4.93 -19.93 7.49
N PRO A 194 -4.29 -18.99 6.78
CA PRO A 194 -2.89 -18.67 6.99
C PRO A 194 -2.61 -18.33 8.46
N THR A 195 -1.60 -18.97 9.05
CA THR A 195 -1.18 -18.75 10.45
C THR A 195 0.22 -18.17 10.56
N SER A 196 1.02 -18.24 9.50
CA SER A 196 2.29 -17.53 9.44
C SER A 196 2.72 -17.22 8.02
N ALA A 197 3.52 -16.17 7.87
CA ALA A 197 4.18 -15.84 6.62
C ALA A 197 5.60 -15.33 6.86
N SER A 198 6.46 -15.55 5.87
CA SER A 198 7.76 -14.93 5.76
C SER A 198 7.68 -13.78 4.79
N ILE A 199 8.16 -12.61 5.21
CA ILE A 199 8.27 -11.43 4.35
C ILE A 199 9.70 -10.93 4.39
N LYS A 200 10.28 -10.69 3.21
CA LYS A 200 11.65 -10.20 3.09
C LYS A 200 11.67 -8.87 2.34
N PHE A 201 12.45 -7.91 2.81
CA PHE A 201 12.53 -6.58 2.18
C PHE A 201 13.94 -6.24 1.72
N ARG A 202 14.03 -5.36 0.70
CA ARG A 202 15.31 -4.81 0.27
C ARG A 202 15.72 -3.63 1.14
N PRO A 203 16.98 -3.56 1.59
CA PRO A 203 17.43 -2.45 2.43
C PRO A 203 17.31 -1.06 1.77
N ARG A 204 17.43 -0.99 0.44
CA ARG A 204 17.30 0.25 -0.33
C ARG A 204 15.88 0.82 -0.37
N ASP A 205 14.88 -0.02 -0.18
CA ASP A 205 13.47 0.38 -0.22
C ASP A 205 12.99 0.81 1.18
N ILE A 206 13.72 0.48 2.24
CA ILE A 206 13.41 0.90 3.62
C ILE A 206 13.63 2.42 3.76
N VAL A 207 12.54 3.16 3.57
CA VAL A 207 12.46 4.60 3.75
C VAL A 207 11.18 4.96 4.50
N ASP A 208 11.26 5.99 5.34
CA ASP A 208 10.16 6.48 6.16
C ASP A 208 9.13 7.25 5.32
N THR A 209 8.33 6.51 4.56
CA THR A 209 7.32 7.06 3.65
C THR A 209 6.03 6.29 3.77
N ARG A 210 4.91 6.97 3.47
CA ARG A 210 3.61 6.33 3.35
C ARG A 210 3.65 5.22 2.31
N HIS A 211 4.22 5.49 1.13
CA HIS A 211 4.33 4.53 0.03
C HIS A 211 4.99 3.22 0.46
N PHE A 212 6.15 3.28 1.13
CA PHE A 212 6.80 2.05 1.59
C PHE A 212 6.04 1.34 2.71
N THR A 213 5.38 2.08 3.61
CA THR A 213 4.47 1.49 4.62
C THR A 213 3.33 0.71 3.94
N ARG A 214 2.78 1.22 2.83
CA ARG A 214 1.76 0.53 2.02
C ARG A 214 2.28 -0.69 1.30
N ILE A 215 3.53 -0.67 0.82
CA ILE A 215 4.19 -1.86 0.29
C ILE A 215 4.30 -2.94 1.38
N VAL A 216 4.69 -2.58 2.60
CA VAL A 216 4.75 -3.55 3.70
C VAL A 216 3.37 -4.13 4.01
N ALA A 217 2.32 -3.32 3.99
CA ALA A 217 0.94 -3.80 4.17
C ALA A 217 0.46 -4.69 3.00
N HIS A 218 0.81 -4.35 1.76
CA HIS A 218 0.54 -5.20 0.60
C HIS A 218 1.14 -6.60 0.77
N GLU A 219 2.42 -6.67 1.17
CA GLU A 219 3.10 -7.93 1.43
C GLU A 219 2.46 -8.71 2.60
N ILE A 220 2.06 -8.03 3.68
CA ILE A 220 1.30 -8.67 4.77
C ILE A 220 -0.03 -9.22 4.25
N GLY A 221 -0.71 -8.49 3.35
CA GLY A 221 -1.95 -8.92 2.70
C GLY A 221 -1.82 -10.26 1.97
N HIS A 222 -0.74 -10.47 1.22
CA HIS A 222 -0.43 -11.79 0.64
C HIS A 222 -0.28 -12.87 1.70
N GLY A 223 0.43 -12.55 2.79
CA GLY A 223 0.66 -13.44 3.92
C GLY A 223 -0.63 -13.85 4.63
N LEU A 224 -1.62 -12.97 4.68
CA LEU A 224 -2.93 -13.20 5.30
C LEU A 224 -3.90 -14.01 4.43
N GLY A 225 -3.63 -14.19 3.13
CA GLY A 225 -4.49 -15.00 2.27
C GLY A 225 -4.83 -14.42 0.91
N PHE A 226 -4.34 -13.22 0.56
CA PHE A 226 -4.46 -12.69 -0.80
C PHE A 226 -3.48 -13.42 -1.73
N ASN A 227 -3.77 -14.68 -2.06
CA ASN A 227 -2.92 -15.53 -2.86
C ASN A 227 -3.73 -16.56 -3.66
N ASN A 228 -3.14 -17.02 -4.77
CA ASN A 228 -3.78 -17.96 -5.68
C ASN A 228 -4.23 -19.25 -4.98
N ARG A 229 -3.44 -19.77 -4.02
CA ARG A 229 -3.77 -21.02 -3.34
C ARG A 229 -5.11 -20.95 -2.62
N LEU A 230 -5.32 -19.90 -1.81
CA LEU A 230 -6.56 -19.74 -1.05
C LEU A 230 -7.73 -19.34 -1.94
N MET A 231 -7.48 -18.48 -2.94
CA MET A 231 -8.52 -18.10 -3.90
C MET A 231 -9.04 -19.31 -4.69
N ASN A 232 -8.15 -20.23 -5.10
CA ASN A 232 -8.53 -21.48 -5.76
C ASN A 232 -9.23 -22.45 -4.80
N SER A 233 -8.70 -22.68 -3.59
CA SER A 233 -9.27 -23.69 -2.67
C SER A 233 -10.67 -23.33 -2.20
N LYS A 234 -11.01 -22.04 -2.22
CA LYS A 234 -12.35 -21.52 -1.91
C LYS A 234 -13.24 -21.32 -3.14
N GLU A 235 -12.80 -21.77 -4.33
CA GLU A 235 -13.55 -21.67 -5.59
C GLU A 235 -13.98 -20.23 -5.95
N MET A 236 -13.19 -19.23 -5.54
CA MET A 236 -13.52 -17.81 -5.75
C MET A 236 -13.00 -17.27 -7.09
N LEU A 237 -12.38 -18.10 -7.92
CA LEU A 237 -11.82 -17.71 -9.21
C LEU A 237 -12.66 -18.25 -10.36
N THR A 238 -13.12 -17.35 -11.22
CA THR A 238 -13.84 -17.72 -12.44
C THR A 238 -13.00 -17.35 -13.67
N LEU A 239 -12.84 -18.31 -14.58
CA LEU A 239 -12.22 -18.07 -15.88
C LEU A 239 -13.22 -17.32 -16.77
N VAL A 240 -12.86 -16.10 -17.19
CA VAL A 240 -13.73 -15.21 -17.99
C VAL A 240 -13.33 -15.21 -19.46
N THR A 241 -12.04 -15.37 -19.75
CA THR A 241 -11.55 -15.53 -21.12
C THR A 241 -10.43 -16.55 -21.10
N GLY A 242 -10.50 -17.56 -21.98
CA GLY A 242 -9.46 -18.57 -22.13
C GLY A 242 -9.17 -18.85 -23.61
N GLY A 243 -7.90 -19.04 -23.95
CA GLY A 243 -7.47 -19.38 -25.30
C GLY A 243 -5.96 -19.23 -25.48
N SER A 244 -5.50 -19.41 -26.72
CA SER A 244 -4.08 -19.33 -27.11
C SER A 244 -3.47 -17.91 -27.02
N TYR A 245 -4.28 -16.90 -26.70
CA TYR A 245 -3.89 -15.49 -26.61
C TYR A 245 -3.91 -14.93 -25.18
N GLY A 246 -4.22 -15.74 -24.16
CA GLY A 246 -4.22 -15.33 -22.76
C GLY A 246 -5.34 -15.95 -21.93
N VAL A 247 -5.19 -15.87 -20.61
CA VAL A 247 -6.13 -16.40 -19.62
C VAL A 247 -6.47 -15.27 -18.64
N GLN A 248 -7.75 -14.95 -18.52
CA GLN A 248 -8.24 -13.90 -17.62
C GLN A 248 -9.12 -14.51 -16.54
N TYR A 249 -8.75 -14.29 -15.27
CA TYR A 249 -9.56 -14.67 -14.12
C TYR A 249 -10.22 -13.45 -13.49
N GLU A 250 -11.42 -13.67 -12.96
CA GLU A 250 -12.08 -12.78 -12.04
C GLU A 250 -12.18 -13.42 -10.67
N PHE A 251 -12.00 -12.60 -9.63
CA PHE A 251 -12.42 -12.95 -8.29
C PHE A 251 -13.93 -12.70 -8.15
N ARG A 252 -14.69 -13.75 -7.81
CA ARG A 252 -16.15 -13.70 -7.65
C ARG A 252 -16.56 -14.24 -6.28
N SER A 253 -17.46 -13.51 -5.62
CA SER A 253 -18.18 -13.91 -4.42
C SER A 253 -19.35 -12.95 -4.23
N THR A 254 -20.39 -13.34 -3.48
CA THR A 254 -21.56 -12.47 -3.22
C THR A 254 -21.15 -11.12 -2.62
N LEU A 255 -20.14 -11.11 -1.74
CA LEU A 255 -19.62 -9.88 -1.16
C LEU A 255 -18.84 -9.05 -2.17
N MET A 256 -18.00 -9.67 -3.00
CA MET A 256 -17.27 -8.97 -4.06
C MET A 256 -18.23 -8.34 -5.07
N GLU A 257 -19.29 -9.05 -5.49
CA GLU A 257 -20.31 -8.49 -6.38
C GLU A 257 -20.87 -7.17 -5.84
N LYS A 258 -21.20 -7.12 -4.55
CA LYS A 258 -21.68 -5.89 -3.90
C LYS A 258 -20.63 -4.78 -3.96
N MET A 259 -19.38 -5.07 -3.62
CA MET A 259 -18.32 -4.05 -3.55
C MET A 259 -17.93 -3.52 -4.94
N VAL A 260 -17.89 -4.37 -5.96
CA VAL A 260 -17.60 -3.96 -7.33
C VAL A 260 -18.76 -3.13 -7.88
N ARG A 261 -20.02 -3.52 -7.65
CA ARG A 261 -21.20 -2.75 -8.06
C ARG A 261 -21.20 -1.35 -7.44
N ASP A 262 -20.90 -1.25 -6.14
CA ASP A 262 -20.84 0.04 -5.43
C ASP A 262 -19.67 0.92 -5.91
N HIS A 263 -18.48 0.33 -6.09
CA HIS A 263 -17.30 1.09 -6.50
C HIS A 263 -17.45 1.61 -7.93
N TYR A 264 -17.75 0.74 -8.89
CA TYR A 264 -17.76 1.11 -10.31
C TYR A 264 -19.10 1.64 -10.81
N GLY A 265 -20.18 1.56 -10.02
CA GLY A 265 -21.53 1.93 -10.47
C GLY A 265 -22.06 1.02 -11.58
N CYS A 266 -21.59 -0.23 -11.65
CA CYS A 266 -21.98 -1.21 -12.66
C CYS A 266 -22.84 -2.31 -12.05
N HIS A 267 -24.17 -2.24 -12.22
CA HIS A 267 -25.10 -3.19 -11.58
C HIS A 267 -24.96 -4.65 -12.08
N ASN A 268 -24.43 -4.84 -13.30
CA ASN A 268 -24.23 -6.16 -13.89
C ASN A 268 -22.88 -6.80 -13.53
N ALA A 269 -22.02 -6.10 -12.77
CA ALA A 269 -20.73 -6.65 -12.38
C ALA A 269 -20.90 -7.91 -11.50
N THR A 270 -20.09 -8.93 -11.80
CA THR A 270 -20.10 -10.23 -11.10
C THR A 270 -18.82 -10.50 -10.33
N GLY A 271 -17.78 -9.69 -10.55
CA GLY A 271 -16.47 -9.83 -9.94
C GLY A 271 -15.52 -8.77 -10.43
N ILE A 272 -14.25 -8.94 -10.10
CA ILE A 272 -13.17 -8.03 -10.50
C ILE A 272 -12.00 -8.84 -11.06
N ARG A 273 -11.42 -8.35 -12.16
CA ARG A 273 -10.33 -9.01 -12.87
C ARG A 273 -9.04 -9.01 -12.03
N LEU A 274 -8.32 -10.12 -12.09
CA LEU A 274 -6.97 -10.24 -11.56
C LEU A 274 -5.94 -9.90 -12.66
N GLU A 275 -4.77 -9.46 -12.24
CA GLU A 275 -3.66 -9.19 -13.15
C GLU A 275 -3.24 -10.48 -13.88
N ASN A 276 -2.96 -10.38 -15.17
CA ASN A 276 -2.48 -11.49 -15.99
C ASN A 276 -1.11 -11.17 -16.59
N ASP A 277 -0.36 -12.18 -17.01
CA ASP A 277 0.63 -11.98 -18.06
C ASP A 277 0.19 -12.63 -19.37
N ALA A 278 0.81 -12.16 -20.45
CA ALA A 278 0.67 -12.74 -21.78
C ALA A 278 1.13 -14.22 -21.86
N GLN A 279 1.61 -14.82 -20.77
CA GLN A 279 2.19 -16.16 -20.72
C GLN A 279 1.41 -17.15 -19.84
N HIS A 280 0.11 -16.89 -19.64
CA HIS A 280 -0.89 -17.84 -19.12
C HIS A 280 -0.95 -17.96 -17.58
N TYR A 281 -0.29 -17.07 -16.83
CA TYR A 281 -0.42 -17.05 -15.36
C TYR A 281 -1.11 -15.76 -14.90
N TYR A 282 -2.13 -15.90 -14.05
CA TYR A 282 -2.67 -14.79 -13.28
C TYR A 282 -1.86 -14.60 -12.00
N TYR A 283 -1.65 -13.35 -11.63
CA TYR A 283 -0.98 -12.97 -10.40
C TYR A 283 -2.04 -12.66 -9.34
N PRO A 284 -1.76 -12.92 -8.05
CA PRO A 284 -2.65 -12.55 -6.96
C PRO A 284 -2.60 -11.03 -6.73
N HIS A 285 -2.96 -10.25 -7.74
CA HIS A 285 -3.10 -8.82 -7.70
C HIS A 285 -4.34 -8.43 -8.48
N TRP A 286 -4.92 -7.28 -8.16
CA TRP A 286 -5.95 -6.71 -9.02
C TRP A 286 -5.37 -6.33 -10.36
N ASP A 287 -6.16 -6.48 -11.42
CA ASP A 287 -5.86 -5.89 -12.71
C ASP A 287 -5.65 -4.38 -12.52
N ARG A 288 -4.45 -3.91 -12.86
CA ARG A 288 -4.04 -2.55 -12.54
C ARG A 288 -4.80 -1.53 -13.39
N ARG A 289 -5.29 -1.87 -14.59
CA ARG A 289 -6.13 -0.95 -15.38
C ARG A 289 -7.39 -0.57 -14.60
N ILE A 290 -8.02 -1.51 -13.92
CA ILE A 290 -9.30 -1.27 -13.23
C ILE A 290 -9.16 -0.85 -11.77
N ALA A 291 -8.01 -1.15 -11.14
CA ALA A 291 -7.79 -0.89 -9.73
C ALA A 291 -6.43 -0.23 -9.43
N LYS A 292 -5.89 0.59 -10.34
CA LYS A 292 -4.51 1.15 -10.28
C LYS A 292 -4.02 1.58 -8.89
N ASP A 293 -4.87 2.26 -8.13
CA ASP A 293 -4.51 2.88 -6.84
C ASP A 293 -4.88 2.02 -5.62
N GLU A 294 -5.32 0.78 -5.81
CA GLU A 294 -5.71 -0.16 -4.75
C GLU A 294 -4.47 -0.80 -4.09
N LEU A 295 -4.58 -1.17 -2.80
CA LEU A 295 -3.50 -1.76 -2.01
C LEU A 295 -2.88 -2.99 -2.68
N MET A 296 -3.69 -3.92 -3.18
CA MET A 296 -3.29 -5.19 -3.79
C MET A 296 -3.11 -5.10 -5.31
N SER A 297 -3.09 -3.89 -5.87
CA SER A 297 -2.68 -3.70 -7.25
C SER A 297 -1.16 -3.78 -7.40
N PRO A 298 -0.65 -4.19 -8.58
CA PRO A 298 0.78 -4.17 -8.85
C PRO A 298 1.32 -2.77 -8.67
N TYR A 299 2.27 -2.61 -7.75
CA TYR A 299 2.84 -1.31 -7.43
C TYR A 299 4.01 -0.99 -8.35
N SER A 300 4.23 0.31 -8.59
CA SER A 300 5.41 0.82 -9.29
C SER A 300 6.44 1.35 -8.30
N GLY A 301 7.68 1.64 -8.72
CA GLY A 301 8.77 2.01 -7.79
C GLY A 301 8.68 3.45 -7.33
N SER A 302 7.55 4.05 -7.61
CA SER A 302 7.23 5.46 -7.57
C SER A 302 5.95 5.61 -6.75
N SER A 303 5.76 6.82 -6.23
CA SER A 303 4.60 7.18 -5.40
C SER A 303 3.29 6.69 -6.01
N ASN A 304 2.46 6.02 -5.22
CA ASN A 304 1.13 5.57 -5.60
C ASN A 304 0.16 5.59 -4.39
N GLY A 305 -1.14 5.53 -4.68
CA GLY A 305 -2.21 5.51 -3.68
C GLY A 305 -2.14 4.31 -2.74
N MET A 306 -2.16 3.08 -3.27
CA MET A 306 -2.22 1.82 -2.51
C MET A 306 -3.27 1.85 -1.38
N PHE A 307 -4.48 2.27 -1.75
CA PHE A 307 -5.62 2.40 -0.86
C PHE A 307 -6.13 1.03 -0.43
N TYR A 308 -6.30 0.81 0.88
CA TYR A 308 -6.87 -0.42 1.43
C TYR A 308 -8.40 -0.34 1.32
N THR A 309 -8.90 -0.65 0.13
CA THR A 309 -10.32 -0.44 -0.21
C THR A 309 -11.21 -1.59 0.24
N ALA A 310 -12.52 -1.40 0.08
CA ALA A 310 -13.52 -2.43 0.26
C ALA A 310 -13.31 -3.66 -0.66
N LEU A 311 -12.63 -3.50 -1.80
CA LEU A 311 -12.34 -4.61 -2.73
C LEU A 311 -11.42 -5.65 -2.06
N THR A 312 -10.28 -5.22 -1.52
CA THR A 312 -9.37 -6.13 -0.80
C THR A 312 -9.97 -6.66 0.50
N LEU A 313 -10.75 -5.86 1.21
CA LEU A 313 -11.46 -6.32 2.42
C LEU A 313 -12.48 -7.42 2.11
N ALA A 314 -13.19 -7.32 0.99
CA ALA A 314 -14.12 -8.35 0.54
C ALA A 314 -13.41 -9.67 0.27
N VAL A 315 -12.19 -9.67 -0.26
CA VAL A 315 -11.41 -10.90 -0.41
C VAL A 315 -11.20 -11.57 0.94
N PHE A 316 -10.69 -10.83 1.93
CA PHE A 316 -10.42 -11.39 3.25
C PHE A 316 -11.69 -11.93 3.91
N GLU A 317 -12.81 -11.21 3.88
CA GLU A 317 -14.06 -11.68 4.48
C GLU A 317 -14.65 -12.89 3.71
N SER A 318 -14.58 -12.91 2.38
CA SER A 318 -15.07 -14.03 1.56
C SER A 318 -14.31 -15.34 1.78
N THR A 319 -13.09 -15.31 2.34
CA THR A 319 -12.39 -16.56 2.74
C THR A 319 -13.07 -17.28 3.91
N GLY A 320 -13.92 -16.58 4.68
CA GLY A 320 -14.50 -17.05 5.94
C GLY A 320 -13.53 -17.02 7.13
N HIS A 321 -12.29 -16.54 6.94
CA HIS A 321 -11.27 -16.50 7.99
C HIS A 321 -11.26 -15.20 8.79
N TYR A 322 -11.77 -14.13 8.19
CA TYR A 322 -11.72 -12.78 8.74
C TYR A 322 -13.10 -12.16 8.70
N LYS A 323 -13.37 -11.27 9.65
CA LYS A 323 -14.49 -10.33 9.58
C LYS A 323 -13.92 -8.95 9.31
N ALA A 324 -14.25 -8.36 8.17
CA ALA A 324 -13.72 -7.07 7.77
C ALA A 324 -14.52 -5.92 8.37
N ASN A 325 -13.81 -4.87 8.77
CA ASN A 325 -14.41 -3.61 9.19
C ASN A 325 -14.46 -2.64 8.00
N PHE A 326 -15.54 -2.71 7.22
CA PHE A 326 -15.73 -1.86 6.04
C PHE A 326 -15.82 -0.35 6.35
N SER A 327 -16.11 0.05 7.60
CA SER A 327 -16.07 1.47 8.00
C SER A 327 -14.66 2.07 7.94
N ARG A 328 -13.62 1.23 7.91
CA ARG A 328 -12.21 1.61 7.78
C ARG A 328 -11.71 1.43 6.34
N ALA A 329 -12.57 1.07 5.39
CA ALA A 329 -12.20 0.99 3.98
C ALA A 329 -11.80 2.37 3.46
N GLU A 330 -10.67 2.44 2.77
CA GLU A 330 -10.24 3.68 2.12
C GLU A 330 -10.97 3.86 0.79
N ASN A 331 -11.20 5.12 0.43
CA ASN A 331 -11.81 5.47 -0.84
C ASN A 331 -10.73 5.56 -1.92
N MET A 332 -10.97 4.89 -3.05
CA MET A 332 -10.17 5.01 -4.25
C MET A 332 -11.00 5.74 -5.32
N SER A 333 -10.49 6.86 -5.83
CA SER A 333 -11.18 7.60 -6.90
C SER A 333 -11.09 6.90 -8.25
N TRP A 334 -10.00 6.15 -8.47
CA TRP A 334 -9.80 5.37 -9.69
C TRP A 334 -10.96 4.39 -9.93
N GLY A 335 -11.61 4.50 -11.09
CA GLY A 335 -12.74 3.66 -11.49
C GLY A 335 -14.06 3.96 -10.79
N ARG A 336 -14.11 4.90 -9.83
CA ARG A 336 -15.34 5.17 -9.07
C ARG A 336 -16.45 5.65 -10.01
N ASN A 337 -17.60 4.97 -9.99
CA ASN A 337 -18.76 5.26 -10.84
C ASN A 337 -18.47 5.29 -12.35
N ALA A 338 -17.44 4.60 -12.82
CA ALA A 338 -17.05 4.60 -14.24
C ALA A 338 -18.03 3.84 -15.16
N GLY A 339 -18.91 3.02 -14.59
CA GLY A 339 -19.89 2.20 -15.32
C GLY A 339 -19.32 0.90 -15.89
N CYS A 340 -20.19 0.05 -16.42
CA CYS A 340 -19.82 -1.31 -16.88
C CYS A 340 -18.83 -1.31 -18.05
N ASP A 341 -18.97 -0.35 -18.98
CA ASP A 341 -18.03 -0.19 -20.10
C ASP A 341 -16.57 -0.13 -19.63
N PHE A 342 -16.32 0.53 -18.49
CA PHE A 342 -14.98 0.63 -17.95
C PHE A 342 -14.43 -0.73 -17.54
N LEU A 343 -15.25 -1.67 -17.05
CA LEU A 343 -14.80 -3.02 -16.69
C LEU A 343 -14.64 -3.93 -17.92
N ASP A 344 -15.54 -3.80 -18.90
CA ASP A 344 -15.66 -4.75 -20.01
C ASP A 344 -14.77 -4.42 -21.21
N LYS A 345 -14.49 -3.13 -21.46
CA LYS A 345 -13.79 -2.65 -22.66
C LYS A 345 -12.33 -2.33 -22.38
N LYS A 346 -11.54 -2.32 -23.46
CA LYS A 346 -10.18 -1.76 -23.41
C LYS A 346 -10.25 -0.24 -23.48
N CYS A 347 -9.29 0.45 -22.86
CA CYS A 347 -9.22 1.91 -22.91
C CYS A 347 -9.01 2.49 -24.31
N ARG A 348 -8.51 1.69 -25.28
CA ARG A 348 -8.43 2.09 -26.70
C ARG A 348 -9.79 2.10 -27.39
N ASP A 349 -10.71 1.27 -26.91
CA ASP A 349 -12.08 1.16 -27.43
C ASP A 349 -13.01 2.16 -26.72
N ASP A 350 -12.53 2.74 -25.62
CA ASP A 350 -13.22 3.75 -24.84
C ASP A 350 -13.07 5.14 -25.48
N ASN A 351 -14.15 5.93 -25.41
CA ASN A 351 -14.01 7.36 -25.63
C ASN A 351 -13.18 7.95 -24.47
N MET A 352 -11.88 8.21 -24.71
CA MET A 352 -10.94 8.69 -23.69
C MET A 352 -11.45 9.93 -22.93
N SER A 353 -12.30 10.77 -23.56
CA SER A 353 -12.91 11.93 -22.90
C SER A 353 -13.86 11.55 -21.76
N LYS A 354 -14.52 10.38 -21.83
CA LYS A 354 -15.39 9.84 -20.75
C LYS A 354 -14.61 9.54 -19.47
N TYR A 355 -13.33 9.22 -19.60
CA TYR A 355 -12.46 8.78 -18.50
C TYR A 355 -11.26 9.71 -18.31
N SER A 356 -11.41 11.00 -18.60
CA SER A 356 -10.33 12.00 -18.56
C SER A 356 -9.63 12.16 -17.20
N GLY A 357 -10.32 11.80 -16.10
CA GLY A 357 -9.72 11.74 -14.75
C GLY A 357 -8.85 10.50 -14.49
N MET A 358 -8.87 9.51 -15.39
CA MET A 358 -8.08 8.27 -15.30
C MET A 358 -7.06 8.16 -16.43
N PHE A 359 -7.52 8.39 -17.67
CA PHE A 359 -6.72 8.27 -18.88
C PHE A 359 -6.35 9.65 -19.43
N CYS A 360 -5.08 9.82 -19.76
CA CYS A 360 -4.55 11.07 -20.29
C CYS A 360 -4.39 11.01 -21.80
N ASN A 361 -4.45 12.16 -22.47
CA ASN A 361 -4.16 12.26 -23.90
C ASN A 361 -2.64 12.19 -24.13
N LEU A 362 -2.16 11.33 -25.02
CA LEU A 362 -0.74 11.26 -25.38
C LEU A 362 -0.16 12.57 -25.93
N LYS A 363 -1.01 13.44 -26.47
CA LYS A 363 -0.64 14.79 -26.93
C LYS A 363 -0.62 15.82 -25.80
N SER A 364 -0.94 15.43 -24.56
CA SER A 364 -0.87 16.32 -23.40
C SER A 364 0.56 16.82 -23.19
N THR A 365 0.62 18.06 -22.71
CA THR A 365 1.76 18.99 -22.77
C THR A 365 2.94 18.57 -21.89
N GLU A 366 4.05 19.30 -21.99
CA GLU A 366 5.24 19.14 -21.15
C GLU A 366 5.03 19.50 -19.66
N GLU A 367 3.80 19.81 -19.26
CA GLU A 367 3.42 20.24 -17.92
C GLU A 367 3.35 19.09 -16.93
N LEU A 368 3.50 19.42 -15.65
CA LEU A 368 3.29 18.46 -14.57
C LEU A 368 1.79 18.39 -14.25
N GLN A 369 1.28 17.18 -14.13
CA GLN A 369 -0.13 16.90 -13.83
C GLN A 369 -0.25 16.00 -12.62
N CYS A 370 -1.34 16.11 -11.88
CA CYS A 370 -1.59 15.23 -10.74
C CYS A 370 -1.74 13.78 -11.16
N THR A 371 -1.09 12.89 -10.42
CA THR A 371 -1.48 11.49 -10.41
C THR A 371 -2.89 11.35 -9.84
N SER A 372 -3.63 10.32 -10.29
CA SER A 372 -5.01 10.05 -9.87
C SER A 372 -5.20 9.94 -8.36
N ASP A 373 -4.15 9.51 -7.65
CA ASP A 373 -4.11 9.37 -6.20
C ASP A 373 -3.72 10.66 -5.45
N ARG A 374 -3.38 11.74 -6.17
CA ARG A 374 -2.94 13.04 -5.64
C ARG A 374 -1.67 12.98 -4.76
N PHE A 375 -0.83 11.95 -4.84
CA PHE A 375 0.41 11.88 -4.06
C PHE A 375 1.65 12.41 -4.80
N ALA A 376 1.55 12.66 -6.11
CA ALA A 376 2.68 13.12 -6.90
C ALA A 376 2.26 13.95 -8.10
N LEU A 377 3.22 14.72 -8.60
CA LEU A 377 3.18 15.29 -9.94
C LEU A 377 3.78 14.29 -10.94
N GLY A 378 3.21 14.24 -12.12
CA GLY A 378 3.55 13.27 -13.15
C GLY A 378 3.39 13.84 -14.56
N LYS A 379 3.61 12.97 -15.54
CA LYS A 379 3.35 13.25 -16.95
C LYS A 379 2.58 12.10 -17.57
N CYS A 380 1.80 12.39 -18.59
CA CYS A 380 1.18 11.35 -19.38
C CYS A 380 2.24 10.41 -19.95
N SER A 381 1.99 9.10 -19.87
CA SER A 381 2.87 8.11 -20.49
C SER A 381 3.04 8.40 -21.98
N LYS A 382 4.27 8.36 -22.49
CA LYS A 382 4.57 8.72 -23.89
C LYS A 382 4.11 7.69 -24.92
N THR A 383 3.87 6.47 -24.46
CA THR A 383 3.44 5.33 -25.28
C THR A 383 2.26 4.66 -24.62
N TRP A 384 1.42 4.05 -25.44
CA TRP A 384 0.44 3.07 -24.98
C TRP A 384 1.14 1.91 -24.27
N LYS A 385 2.35 1.51 -24.68
CA LYS A 385 3.14 0.51 -23.95
C LYS A 385 3.50 1.01 -22.55
N SER A 386 3.07 0.30 -21.51
CA SER A 386 3.31 0.72 -20.13
C SER A 386 4.76 0.42 -19.72
N ASP A 387 5.51 1.44 -19.26
CA ASP A 387 6.80 1.28 -18.57
C ASP A 387 6.71 0.56 -17.20
N ALA A 388 5.78 -0.39 -17.00
CA ALA A 388 5.78 -1.30 -15.85
C ALA A 388 7.02 -2.24 -15.79
N LEU A 389 7.95 -2.02 -16.73
CA LEU A 389 9.27 -2.55 -17.06
C LEU A 389 10.22 -3.08 -15.98
N LYS A 390 9.88 -3.21 -14.69
CA LYS A 390 10.84 -3.71 -13.69
C LYS A 390 10.27 -4.63 -12.60
N TRP A 391 8.97 -4.90 -12.61
CA TRP A 391 8.32 -5.62 -11.50
C TRP A 391 8.38 -7.13 -11.64
N GLN A 392 8.08 -7.66 -12.83
CA GLN A 392 8.07 -9.11 -13.09
C GLN A 392 9.48 -9.71 -13.32
N HIS A 393 10.49 -8.90 -13.67
CA HIS A 393 11.85 -9.39 -13.95
C HIS A 393 12.67 -9.82 -12.72
N CYS A 394 12.13 -9.77 -11.50
CA CYS A 394 12.89 -10.10 -10.27
C CYS A 394 12.44 -11.37 -9.54
N LEU A 395 11.47 -12.12 -10.08
CA LEU A 395 11.10 -13.43 -9.52
C LEU A 395 11.91 -14.59 -10.14
N PHE A 396 12.39 -14.44 -11.38
CA PHE A 396 13.12 -15.50 -12.08
C PHE A 396 14.40 -14.98 -12.73
N ASN A 397 15.49 -15.67 -12.42
CA ASN A 397 16.88 -15.27 -12.62
C ASN A 397 17.37 -15.77 -13.99
N GLU A 398 16.75 -15.35 -15.09
CA GLU A 398 17.17 -15.79 -16.44
C GLU A 398 17.61 -14.61 -17.32
N ARG A 399 18.77 -14.80 -17.97
CA ARG A 399 19.48 -13.80 -18.79
C ARG A 399 18.76 -13.45 -20.10
N ASP A 400 17.70 -14.18 -20.44
CA ASP A 400 16.84 -13.93 -21.59
C ASP A 400 15.38 -13.89 -21.10
N GLY A 401 14.97 -12.76 -20.54
CA GLY A 401 13.65 -12.62 -19.91
C GLY A 401 12.48 -12.69 -20.90
N PRO A 402 11.29 -13.14 -20.46
CA PRO A 402 10.07 -13.04 -21.27
C PRO A 402 9.78 -11.59 -21.66
N LYS A 403 9.16 -11.40 -22.84
CA LYS A 403 8.80 -10.08 -23.37
C LYS A 403 7.81 -9.36 -22.42
N MET A 404 8.28 -8.25 -21.86
CA MET A 404 7.57 -7.08 -21.32
C MET A 404 6.04 -7.24 -21.14
N ALA A 405 5.53 -7.49 -19.93
CA ALA A 405 4.09 -7.46 -19.69
C ALA A 405 3.59 -6.03 -19.38
N GLU A 406 2.41 -5.71 -19.91
CA GLU A 406 1.79 -4.38 -19.89
C GLU A 406 0.74 -4.30 -18.78
N LEU A 407 1.13 -3.88 -17.57
CA LEU A 407 0.21 -3.90 -16.41
C LEU A 407 -0.99 -2.95 -16.56
N ASP A 408 -0.86 -1.89 -17.36
CA ASP A 408 -1.94 -0.91 -17.54
C ASP A 408 -2.80 -1.21 -18.79
N ASP A 409 -2.78 -2.42 -19.35
CA ASP A 409 -3.54 -2.80 -20.57
C ASP A 409 -3.33 -1.82 -21.75
N GLU A 410 -2.11 -1.32 -21.84
CA GLU A 410 -1.67 -0.27 -22.75
C GLU A 410 -2.34 1.11 -22.57
N CYS A 411 -3.02 1.39 -21.47
CA CYS A 411 -3.74 2.63 -21.26
C CYS A 411 -2.84 3.82 -20.89
N PRO A 412 -3.03 5.00 -21.51
CA PRO A 412 -2.24 6.16 -21.18
C PRO A 412 -2.69 6.77 -19.85
N ILE A 413 -1.78 6.87 -18.90
CA ILE A 413 -2.03 7.39 -17.55
C ILE A 413 -0.99 8.42 -17.15
N ILE A 414 -1.34 9.28 -16.19
CA ILE A 414 -0.35 10.16 -15.56
C ILE A 414 0.56 9.33 -14.67
N LYS A 415 1.83 9.25 -15.06
CA LYS A 415 2.87 8.54 -14.31
C LYS A 415 3.67 9.51 -13.46
N PRO A 416 3.85 9.22 -12.15
CA PRO A 416 4.69 10.03 -11.29
C PRO A 416 6.13 10.04 -11.82
N LEU A 417 6.75 11.23 -11.83
CA LEU A 417 8.17 11.35 -12.15
C LEU A 417 9.03 11.05 -10.91
N VAL A 418 10.31 10.77 -11.15
CA VAL A 418 11.27 10.56 -10.07
C VAL A 418 11.46 11.86 -9.30
N ARG A 419 11.32 11.80 -7.96
CA ARG A 419 11.44 12.94 -7.03
C ARG A 419 10.32 14.00 -7.14
N THR A 420 9.17 13.69 -7.74
CA THR A 420 8.01 14.59 -7.79
C THR A 420 6.87 14.16 -6.85
N SER A 421 7.18 13.37 -5.82
CA SER A 421 6.23 13.08 -4.73
C SER A 421 5.94 14.36 -3.95
N CYS A 422 4.68 14.64 -3.66
CA CYS A 422 4.30 15.78 -2.83
C CYS A 422 4.76 15.61 -1.36
N GLU A 423 4.97 14.37 -0.92
CA GLU A 423 5.34 14.09 0.47
C GLU A 423 6.85 14.25 0.74
N THR A 424 7.68 13.82 -0.21
CA THR A 424 9.14 13.68 0.00
C THR A 424 9.97 14.04 -1.24
N GLY A 425 9.35 14.63 -2.26
CA GLY A 425 10.00 15.01 -3.50
C GLY A 425 10.94 16.22 -3.37
N ASN A 426 11.44 16.68 -4.51
CA ASN A 426 12.26 17.87 -4.60
C ASN A 426 11.43 19.06 -5.11
N ALA A 427 11.18 20.05 -4.25
CA ALA A 427 10.41 21.24 -4.62
C ALA A 427 11.06 22.06 -5.75
N ASP A 428 12.38 21.99 -5.94
CA ASP A 428 13.10 22.73 -6.98
C ASP A 428 12.68 22.34 -8.40
N ILE A 429 12.18 21.11 -8.58
CA ILE A 429 11.68 20.61 -9.87
C ILE A 429 10.14 20.64 -9.97
N MET A 430 9.47 21.21 -8.97
CA MET A 430 8.02 21.35 -8.90
C MET A 430 7.67 22.82 -8.60
N PRO A 431 7.75 23.72 -9.60
CA PRO A 431 7.48 25.14 -9.38
C PRO A 431 6.11 25.37 -8.72
N GLY A 432 5.99 26.37 -7.86
CA GLY A 432 4.75 26.65 -7.12
C GLY A 432 4.38 25.64 -6.02
N SER A 433 5.18 24.58 -5.80
CA SER A 433 4.82 23.48 -4.89
C SER A 433 5.45 23.57 -3.50
N ILE A 434 4.71 23.12 -2.49
CA ILE A 434 5.20 22.83 -1.14
C ILE A 434 5.28 21.31 -0.94
N VAL A 435 6.47 20.82 -0.58
CA VAL A 435 6.68 19.40 -0.21
C VAL A 435 6.56 19.24 1.30
N SER A 436 5.66 18.37 1.74
CA SER A 436 5.49 18.00 3.16
C SER A 436 4.68 16.71 3.27
N ASN A 437 4.77 16.01 4.40
CA ASN A 437 3.95 14.81 4.65
C ASN A 437 2.42 15.03 4.56
N THR A 438 1.95 16.27 4.68
CA THR A 438 0.54 16.66 4.49
C THR A 438 0.24 17.20 3.10
N SER A 439 1.23 17.25 2.20
CA SER A 439 1.04 17.80 0.87
C SER A 439 0.36 16.79 -0.06
N ARG A 440 -0.55 17.30 -0.89
CA ARG A 440 -1.21 16.58 -1.98
C ARG A 440 -1.13 17.38 -3.26
N CYS A 441 -1.25 16.68 -4.37
CA CYS A 441 -1.31 17.30 -5.68
C CYS A 441 -2.69 17.90 -5.93
N LEU A 442 -2.70 19.19 -6.28
CA LEU A 442 -3.88 19.97 -6.59
C LEU A 442 -3.84 20.40 -8.05
N SER A 443 -4.99 20.27 -8.70
CA SER A 443 -5.13 20.65 -10.09
C SER A 443 -5.16 22.16 -10.26
N ARG A 444 -4.58 22.67 -11.34
CA ARG A 444 -4.62 24.10 -11.67
C ARG A 444 -5.24 24.34 -13.04
N VAL A 445 -5.88 25.49 -13.17
CA VAL A 445 -6.35 26.02 -14.45
C VAL A 445 -5.67 27.35 -14.67
N GLU A 446 -4.79 27.44 -15.67
CA GLU A 446 -4.13 28.69 -16.01
C GLU A 446 -5.04 29.54 -16.92
N PHE A 447 -5.09 30.84 -16.65
CA PHE A 447 -5.70 31.79 -17.58
C PHE A 447 -4.66 32.05 -18.67
N VAL A 448 -4.92 31.58 -19.89
CA VAL A 448 -4.03 31.78 -21.03
C VAL A 448 -3.76 33.28 -21.19
N SER A 449 -2.52 33.70 -20.93
CA SER A 449 -2.04 35.03 -21.32
C SER A 449 -1.17 34.89 -22.54
N ASP A 450 -1.46 35.67 -23.59
CA ASP A 450 -0.56 35.92 -24.72
C ASP A 450 0.74 36.55 -24.21
N SER A 451 1.71 35.73 -23.80
CA SER A 451 3.16 36.01 -23.76
C SER A 451 3.87 35.00 -22.85
N GLU A 452 4.90 34.34 -23.39
CA GLU A 452 6.15 33.80 -22.80
C GLU A 452 6.23 33.15 -21.40
N VAL A 453 5.15 33.09 -20.62
CA VAL A 453 5.12 32.45 -19.31
C VAL A 453 4.91 30.96 -19.51
N ARG A 454 5.93 30.18 -19.13
CA ARG A 454 5.88 28.72 -19.16
C ARG A 454 4.79 28.26 -18.18
N SER A 455 3.74 27.63 -18.71
CA SER A 455 2.72 27.00 -17.88
C SER A 455 3.34 26.00 -16.93
N ILE A 456 2.99 26.09 -15.65
CA ILE A 456 3.61 25.32 -14.57
C ILE A 456 2.84 24.03 -14.30
N GLY A 457 1.61 23.93 -14.81
CA GLY A 457 0.71 22.82 -14.57
C GLY A 457 0.22 22.76 -13.11
N ASP A 458 -0.02 21.55 -12.65
CA ASP A 458 -0.50 21.24 -11.30
C ASP A 458 0.60 21.42 -10.25
N ILE A 459 0.22 21.53 -8.97
CA ILE A 459 1.15 21.80 -7.87
C ILE A 459 0.93 20.87 -6.67
N CYS A 460 1.95 20.72 -5.82
CA CYS A 460 1.76 20.19 -4.48
C CYS A 460 1.45 21.32 -3.49
N ALA A 461 0.42 21.17 -2.68
CA ALA A 461 0.08 22.10 -1.61
C ALA A 461 -0.24 21.33 -0.33
N GLN A 462 -0.07 21.96 0.83
CA GLN A 462 -0.41 21.33 2.10
C GLN A 462 -1.92 21.27 2.26
N VAL A 463 -2.39 20.11 2.69
CA VAL A 463 -3.80 19.85 2.96
C VAL A 463 -3.99 19.54 4.44
N LYS A 464 -5.00 20.17 5.04
CA LYS A 464 -5.51 19.84 6.36
C LYS A 464 -7.01 19.55 6.25
N CYS A 465 -7.46 18.48 6.90
CA CYS A 465 -8.86 18.06 6.89
C CYS A 465 -9.44 18.30 8.29
N ASP A 466 -10.47 19.11 8.39
CA ASP A 466 -11.05 19.51 9.67
C ASP A 466 -12.54 19.81 9.51
N GLY A 467 -13.38 19.27 10.39
CA GLY A 467 -14.84 19.47 10.34
C GLY A 467 -15.51 19.09 9.01
N GLY A 468 -14.98 18.09 8.29
CA GLY A 468 -15.50 17.70 6.96
C GLY A 468 -15.11 18.66 5.82
N LYS A 469 -14.26 19.65 6.09
CA LYS A 469 -13.76 20.61 5.09
C LYS A 469 -12.29 20.41 4.79
N VAL A 470 -11.90 20.72 3.54
CA VAL A 470 -10.51 20.72 3.09
C VAL A 470 -9.94 22.12 3.27
N HIS A 471 -8.77 22.19 3.89
CA HIS A 471 -8.02 23.43 4.07
C HIS A 471 -6.70 23.31 3.29
N ILE A 472 -6.38 24.32 2.49
CA ILE A 472 -5.25 24.32 1.58
C ILE A 472 -4.28 25.45 1.94
N ARG A 473 -2.99 25.14 1.95
CA ARG A 473 -1.92 26.13 1.99
C ARG A 473 -0.94 25.88 0.84
N TYR A 474 -0.81 26.87 -0.04
CA TYR A 474 0.02 26.84 -1.24
C TYR A 474 1.24 27.77 -1.11
N LYS A 475 2.21 27.64 -2.01
CA LYS A 475 3.48 28.38 -1.92
C LYS A 475 3.27 29.89 -2.08
N GLY A 476 3.95 30.69 -1.26
CA GLY A 476 3.86 32.15 -1.30
C GLY A 476 2.63 32.76 -0.64
N ASN A 477 1.79 31.96 0.03
CA ASN A 477 0.81 32.42 1.00
C ASN A 477 0.82 31.51 2.24
N ASN A 478 1.01 32.08 3.43
CA ASN A 478 1.11 31.29 4.66
C ASN A 478 -0.25 30.97 5.31
N SER A 479 -1.35 31.50 4.76
CA SER A 479 -2.71 31.33 5.27
C SER A 479 -3.32 30.01 4.81
N TRP A 480 -4.26 29.49 5.61
CA TRP A 480 -5.09 28.36 5.21
C TRP A 480 -6.35 28.86 4.51
N HIS A 481 -6.61 28.31 3.33
CA HIS A 481 -7.80 28.60 2.54
C HIS A 481 -8.76 27.42 2.63
N VAL A 482 -10.02 27.68 2.94
CA VAL A 482 -11.06 26.65 3.06
C VAL A 482 -11.67 26.41 1.68
N CYS A 483 -11.80 25.14 1.31
CA CYS A 483 -12.61 24.73 0.17
C CYS A 483 -14.04 24.46 0.64
N ASP A 484 -14.98 25.19 0.07
CA ASP A 484 -16.40 25.00 0.29
C ASP A 484 -16.88 23.91 -0.69
N ASN A 485 -16.83 22.66 -0.22
CA ASN A 485 -17.18 21.44 -0.94
C ASN A 485 -18.66 21.37 -1.43
N GLU A 486 -19.39 22.49 -1.46
CA GLU A 486 -20.81 22.56 -1.81
C GLU A 486 -21.05 22.72 -3.32
N THR A 487 -20.05 23.13 -4.10
CA THR A 487 -20.14 23.25 -5.56
C THR A 487 -19.04 22.47 -6.26
N GLU A 488 -19.42 21.70 -7.28
CA GLU A 488 -18.47 21.20 -8.27
C GLU A 488 -17.91 22.45 -8.98
N ASN A 489 -16.60 22.70 -8.87
CA ASN A 489 -15.85 23.89 -9.34
C ASN A 489 -15.54 24.99 -8.31
N ASP A 490 -15.46 24.68 -7.01
CA ASP A 490 -14.81 25.61 -6.07
C ASP A 490 -13.32 25.82 -6.42
N VAL A 491 -12.87 27.08 -6.37
CA VAL A 491 -11.54 27.49 -6.84
C VAL A 491 -10.91 28.52 -5.91
N ILE A 492 -9.59 28.42 -5.76
CA ILE A 492 -8.78 29.42 -5.05
C ILE A 492 -8.00 30.22 -6.08
N SER A 493 -8.27 31.52 -6.14
CA SER A 493 -7.44 32.50 -6.84
C SER A 493 -6.21 32.81 -5.98
N PRO A 494 -5.00 32.36 -6.35
CA PRO A 494 -3.82 32.51 -5.51
C PRO A 494 -3.46 33.98 -5.34
N GLN A 495 -3.45 34.46 -4.10
CA GLN A 495 -2.79 35.72 -3.74
C GLN A 495 -1.40 35.36 -3.21
N SER A 496 -0.48 35.10 -4.14
CA SER A 496 0.86 34.60 -3.85
C SER A 496 1.92 35.62 -4.25
N ASN A 497 3.00 35.68 -3.48
CA ASN A 497 4.23 36.38 -3.89
C ASN A 497 5.18 35.49 -4.72
N ASP A 498 4.82 34.23 -4.96
CA ASP A 498 5.58 33.31 -5.81
C ASP A 498 5.19 33.54 -7.27
N SER A 499 6.18 33.85 -8.13
CA SER A 499 5.96 34.08 -9.56
C SER A 499 5.36 32.86 -10.27
N ALA A 500 5.51 31.66 -9.71
CA ALA A 500 4.90 30.45 -10.25
C ALA A 500 3.36 30.42 -10.09
N LEU A 501 2.81 31.23 -9.19
CA LEU A 501 1.39 31.32 -8.90
C LEU A 501 0.82 32.71 -9.17
N SER A 502 1.46 33.47 -10.07
CA SER A 502 1.02 34.81 -10.47
C SER A 502 -0.25 34.81 -11.32
N SER A 503 -0.62 33.67 -11.90
CA SER A 503 -1.80 33.51 -12.74
C SER A 503 -2.50 32.16 -12.52
N GLY A 504 -3.73 32.06 -13.01
CA GLY A 504 -4.56 30.87 -12.90
C GLY A 504 -5.26 30.71 -11.54
N VAL A 505 -5.95 29.59 -11.39
CA VAL A 505 -6.66 29.18 -10.17
C VAL A 505 -6.26 27.78 -9.76
N ILE A 506 -6.33 27.51 -8.46
CA ILE A 506 -6.19 26.17 -7.89
C ILE A 506 -7.60 25.60 -7.72
N LEU A 507 -7.84 24.41 -8.27
CA LEU A 507 -9.11 23.71 -8.10
C LEU A 507 -9.15 23.05 -6.71
N CYS A 508 -10.23 23.29 -5.97
CA CYS A 508 -10.45 22.62 -4.70
C CYS A 508 -10.69 21.11 -4.93
N PRO A 509 -9.92 20.22 -4.27
CA PRO A 509 -10.10 18.78 -4.40
C PRO A 509 -11.33 18.34 -3.60
N LYS A 510 -11.93 17.20 -4.00
CA LYS A 510 -12.99 16.59 -3.19
C LYS A 510 -12.40 16.11 -1.87
N TYR A 511 -13.15 16.22 -0.77
CA TYR A 511 -12.73 15.75 0.55
C TYR A 511 -12.23 14.29 0.50
N SER A 512 -12.96 13.41 -0.18
CA SER A 512 -12.62 11.99 -0.32
C SER A 512 -11.30 11.68 -1.04
N GLU A 513 -10.72 12.64 -1.77
CA GLU A 513 -9.50 12.45 -2.54
C GLU A 513 -8.23 12.80 -1.75
N VAL A 514 -8.37 13.64 -0.73
CA VAL A 514 -7.23 14.18 0.04
C VAL A 514 -7.34 13.98 1.54
N CYS A 515 -8.54 13.61 2.03
CA CYS A 515 -8.86 13.37 3.43
C CYS A 515 -9.36 11.93 3.60
N MET A 516 -8.48 11.05 4.10
CA MET A 516 -8.75 9.63 4.40
C MET A 516 -8.28 9.27 5.79
#